data_AF-A0A2A3VPL8-F1
#
_entry.id   AF-A0A2A3VPL8-F1
#
_cell.length_a   1.000
_cell.length_b   1.000
_cell.length_c   1.000
_cell.angle_alpha   90.00
_cell.angle_beta   90.00
_cell.angle_gamma   90.00
#
_symmetry.space_group_name_H-M   'P 1'
#
loop_
_entity.id
_entity.type
_entity.pdbx_description
1 polymer ?
#
loop_
_entity_poly.entity_id
_entity_poly.type
_entity_poly.pdbx_seq_one_letter_code
_entity_poly.pdbx_strand_id
1 'polypeptide(L)'
;MTPFSAGVVASLVGAIVGAVVGGAVSWLLNRQLHAQQLERLRTQYKTEFAAEDTARHFLGHKGYTDRSFEVLRKHLGGFDDDELRRILVRAGAVRTYRDDGSEWWRLLSRMDEYIEHKAGAAPRA
;
A
#
# COMPACT_ATOMS: atom_id res chain seq x y z
N MET A 1 -6.60 63.34 29.84
CA MET A 1 -6.89 62.60 28.60
C MET A 1 -5.88 61.47 28.45
N THR A 2 -6.22 60.22 28.79
CA THR A 2 -5.67 58.98 28.19
C THR A 2 -6.50 57.74 28.62
N PRO A 3 -7.83 57.66 28.33
CA PRO A 3 -8.55 56.39 28.45
C PRO A 3 -8.29 55.43 27.28
N PHE A 4 -7.63 55.91 26.21
CA PHE A 4 -7.46 55.18 24.96
C PHE A 4 -6.37 54.08 25.00
N SER A 5 -5.36 54.17 25.87
CA SER A 5 -4.25 53.21 25.90
C SER A 5 -4.61 51.91 26.61
N ALA A 6 -5.34 51.97 27.72
CA ALA A 6 -5.70 50.77 28.50
C ALA A 6 -6.64 49.81 27.75
N GLY A 7 -7.60 50.35 26.98
CA GLY A 7 -8.52 49.55 26.18
C GLY A 7 -7.84 48.81 25.02
N VAL A 8 -6.82 49.42 24.41
CA VAL A 8 -6.03 48.81 23.33
C VAL A 8 -5.11 47.71 23.87
N VAL A 9 -4.49 47.92 25.03
CA VAL A 9 -3.67 46.86 25.65
C VAL A 9 -4.53 45.65 26.05
N ALA A 10 -5.71 45.89 26.62
CA ALA A 10 -6.62 44.82 27.01
C ALA A 10 -7.13 44.00 25.80
N SER A 11 -7.46 44.65 24.68
CA SER A 11 -7.91 43.95 23.47
C SER A 11 -6.80 43.16 22.79
N LEU A 12 -5.56 43.67 22.79
CA LEU A 12 -4.40 42.94 22.29
C LEU A 12 -4.09 41.69 23.12
N VAL A 13 -4.16 41.78 24.45
CA VAL A 13 -4.00 40.62 25.34
C VAL A 13 -5.09 39.59 25.10
N GLY A 14 -6.35 40.04 24.97
CA GLY A 14 -7.47 39.16 24.65
C GLY A 14 -7.31 38.43 23.31
N ALA A 15 -6.82 39.12 22.27
CA ALA A 15 -6.57 38.53 20.96
C ALA A 15 -5.46 37.46 21.00
N ILE A 16 -4.38 37.71 21.74
CA ILE A 16 -3.28 36.74 21.91
C ILE A 16 -3.77 35.50 22.66
N VAL A 17 -4.51 35.68 23.75
CA VAL A 17 -5.08 34.56 24.51
C VAL A 17 -6.05 33.75 23.63
N GLY A 18 -6.92 34.43 22.87
CA GLY A 18 -7.83 33.78 21.93
C GLY A 18 -7.10 32.99 20.84
N ALA A 19 -6.02 33.54 20.30
CA ALA A 19 -5.20 32.86 19.29
C ALA A 19 -4.48 31.63 19.86
N VAL A 20 -3.96 31.70 21.10
CA VAL A 20 -3.30 30.57 21.76
C VAL A 20 -4.31 29.45 22.05
N VAL A 21 -5.48 29.79 22.59
CA VAL A 21 -6.54 28.81 22.89
C VAL A 21 -7.08 28.19 21.61
N GLY A 22 -7.40 29.01 20.60
CA GLY A 22 -7.87 28.54 19.29
C GLY A 22 -6.84 27.66 18.61
N GLY A 23 -5.56 28.05 18.63
CA GLY A 23 -4.46 27.27 18.08
C GLY A 23 -4.27 25.92 18.79
N ALA A 24 -4.37 25.89 20.12
CA ALA A 24 -4.28 24.65 20.90
C ALA A 24 -5.43 23.68 20.59
N VAL A 25 -6.66 24.19 20.50
CA VAL A 25 -7.85 23.40 20.14
C VAL A 25 -7.73 22.87 18.71
N SER A 26 -7.35 23.73 17.75
CA SER A 26 -7.12 23.30 16.35
C SER A 26 -6.03 22.25 16.25
N TRP A 27 -4.92 22.39 16.98
CA TRP A 27 -3.84 21.41 16.97
C TRP A 27 -4.30 20.05 17.52
N LEU A 28 -5.06 20.06 18.61
CA LEU A 28 -5.59 18.83 19.22
C LEU A 28 -6.55 18.11 18.27
N LEU A 29 -7.51 18.85 17.69
CA LEU A 29 -8.48 18.31 16.74
C LEU A 29 -7.80 17.80 15.46
N ASN A 30 -6.83 18.54 14.93
CA ASN A 30 -6.09 18.13 13.73
C ASN A 30 -5.34 16.81 13.99
N ARG A 31 -4.73 16.66 15.16
CA ARG A 31 -4.02 15.43 15.54
C ARG A 31 -4.95 14.22 15.67
N GLN A 32 -6.16 14.41 16.20
CA GLN A 32 -7.16 13.35 16.27
C GLN A 32 -7.70 12.97 14.89
N LEU A 33 -8.01 13.96 14.05
CA LEU A 33 -8.51 13.74 12.69
C LEU A 33 -7.51 13.00 11.81
N HIS A 34 -6.21 13.32 11.91
CA HIS A 34 -5.16 12.62 11.16
C HIS A 34 -5.09 11.12 11.49
N ALA A 35 -5.21 10.76 12.77
CA ALA A 35 -5.21 9.36 13.17
C ALA A 35 -6.42 8.61 12.60
N GLN A 36 -7.60 9.24 12.63
CA GLN A 36 -8.82 8.66 12.06
C GLN A 36 -8.77 8.56 10.53
N GLN A 37 -8.19 9.54 9.85
CA GLN A 37 -8.03 9.50 8.38
C GLN A 37 -7.14 8.33 7.95
N LEU A 38 -6.02 8.10 8.65
CA LEU A 38 -5.15 6.94 8.39
C LEU A 38 -5.90 5.61 8.59
N GLU A 39 -6.68 5.49 9.65
CA GLU A 39 -7.44 4.28 9.94
C GLU A 39 -8.56 4.05 8.92
N ARG A 40 -9.23 5.11 8.46
CA ARG A 40 -10.24 5.05 7.39
C ARG A 40 -9.62 4.66 6.06
N LEU A 41 -8.51 5.27 5.65
CA LEU A 41 -7.78 4.85 4.45
C LEU A 41 -7.42 3.37 4.54
N ARG A 42 -6.82 2.95 5.66
CA ARG A 42 -6.44 1.55 5.85
C ARG A 42 -7.64 0.62 5.77
N THR A 43 -8.78 0.99 6.34
CA THR A 43 -10.00 0.17 6.35
C THR A 43 -10.69 0.14 4.99
N GLN A 44 -10.70 1.27 4.27
CA GLN A 44 -11.30 1.37 2.93
C GLN A 44 -10.49 0.59 1.89
N TYR A 45 -9.16 0.55 2.02
CA TYR A 45 -8.30 -0.22 1.12
C TYR A 45 -8.00 -1.65 1.61
N LYS A 46 -8.46 -2.08 2.79
CA LYS A 46 -8.23 -3.44 3.32
C LYS A 46 -8.71 -4.52 2.36
N THR A 47 -9.81 -4.31 1.65
CA THR A 47 -10.36 -5.29 0.70
C THR A 47 -9.50 -5.40 -0.55
N GLU A 48 -9.06 -4.28 -1.12
CA GLU A 48 -8.21 -4.28 -2.31
C GLU A 48 -6.79 -4.78 -2.01
N PHE A 49 -6.22 -4.41 -0.87
CA PHE A 49 -4.90 -4.90 -0.44
C PHE A 49 -4.93 -6.36 -0.02
N ALA A 50 -6.04 -6.88 0.52
CA ALA A 50 -6.12 -8.28 0.92
C ALA A 50 -5.86 -9.25 -0.25
N ALA A 51 -6.41 -8.96 -1.43
CA ALA A 51 -6.18 -9.80 -2.61
C ALA A 51 -4.73 -9.71 -3.09
N GLU A 52 -4.15 -8.50 -3.12
CA GLU A 52 -2.74 -8.30 -3.47
C GLU A 52 -1.78 -8.97 -2.48
N ASP A 53 -2.02 -8.82 -1.18
CA ASP A 53 -1.20 -9.40 -0.12
C ASP A 53 -1.28 -10.92 -0.16
N THR A 54 -2.46 -11.48 -0.44
CA THR A 54 -2.63 -12.92 -0.63
C THR A 54 -1.86 -13.40 -1.86
N ALA A 55 -1.96 -12.68 -2.99
CA ALA A 55 -1.21 -13.00 -4.20
C ALA A 55 0.31 -12.93 -3.97
N ARG A 56 0.78 -11.89 -3.28
CA ARG A 56 2.19 -11.71 -2.92
C ARG A 56 2.68 -12.82 -1.99
N HIS A 57 1.90 -13.18 -0.98
CA HIS A 57 2.22 -14.28 -0.07
C HIS A 57 2.32 -15.61 -0.82
N PHE A 58 1.37 -15.89 -1.72
CA PHE A 58 1.33 -17.14 -2.48
C PHE A 58 2.48 -17.27 -3.49
N LEU A 59 2.82 -16.18 -4.20
CA LEU A 59 3.96 -16.13 -5.12
C LEU A 59 5.32 -16.04 -4.39
N GLY A 60 5.34 -15.62 -3.14
CA GLY A 60 6.55 -15.51 -2.30
C GLY A 60 6.99 -16.84 -1.67
N HIS A 61 6.26 -17.93 -1.87
CA HIS A 61 6.58 -19.21 -1.25
C HIS A 61 7.92 -19.78 -1.74
N LYS A 62 8.78 -20.23 -0.80
CA LYS A 62 10.19 -20.60 -1.07
C LYS A 62 10.40 -21.79 -2.01
N GLY A 63 9.42 -22.69 -2.14
CA GLY A 63 9.58 -23.89 -2.95
C GLY A 63 9.63 -23.63 -4.45
N TYR A 64 9.12 -22.48 -4.92
CA TYR A 64 9.00 -22.20 -6.35
C TYR A 64 9.00 -20.70 -6.62
N THR A 65 9.75 -20.28 -7.63
CA THR A 65 9.91 -18.88 -8.04
C THR A 65 8.79 -18.38 -8.96
N ASP A 66 8.10 -19.30 -9.65
CA ASP A 66 6.98 -19.01 -10.55
C ASP A 66 5.78 -19.97 -10.34
N ARG A 67 4.61 -19.55 -10.82
CA ARG A 67 3.34 -20.29 -10.74
C ARG A 67 2.58 -20.18 -12.06
N SER A 68 1.95 -21.27 -12.50
CA SER A 68 1.03 -21.19 -13.63
C SER A 68 -0.21 -20.38 -13.25
N PHE A 69 -0.78 -19.67 -14.22
CA PHE A 69 -2.00 -18.89 -14.04
C PHE A 69 -3.18 -19.78 -13.60
N GLU A 70 -3.25 -21.01 -14.10
CA GLU A 70 -4.27 -21.98 -13.69
C GLU A 70 -4.22 -22.29 -12.19
N VAL A 71 -3.02 -22.48 -11.64
CA VAL A 71 -2.83 -22.71 -10.20
C VAL A 71 -3.23 -21.48 -9.40
N LEU A 72 -2.87 -20.28 -9.86
CA LEU A 72 -3.26 -19.02 -9.22
C LEU A 72 -4.77 -18.84 -9.20
N ARG A 73 -5.43 -19.08 -10.34
CA ARG A 73 -6.89 -19.01 -10.48
C ARG A 73 -7.60 -19.96 -9.52
N LYS A 74 -7.08 -21.19 -9.36
CA LYS A 74 -7.65 -22.19 -8.45
C LYS A 74 -7.52 -21.80 -6.97
N HIS A 75 -6.39 -21.19 -6.56
CA HIS A 75 -6.11 -20.92 -5.15
C HIS A 75 -6.58 -19.53 -4.70
N LEU A 76 -6.50 -18.52 -5.56
CA LEU A 76 -6.94 -17.17 -5.23
C LEU A 76 -8.46 -17.04 -5.38
N GLY A 77 -9.05 -17.65 -6.43
CA GLY A 77 -10.50 -17.80 -6.61
C GLY A 77 -11.32 -16.49 -6.59
N GLY A 78 -12.60 -16.54 -6.97
CA GLY A 78 -13.52 -15.41 -6.77
C GLY A 78 -13.29 -14.16 -7.63
N PHE A 79 -12.36 -14.22 -8.58
CA PHE A 79 -12.07 -13.15 -9.54
C PHE A 79 -12.15 -13.69 -10.97
N ASP A 80 -12.61 -12.86 -11.90
CA ASP A 80 -12.49 -13.15 -13.32
C ASP A 80 -11.01 -13.17 -13.74
N ASP A 81 -10.68 -13.85 -14.84
CA ASP A 81 -9.29 -14.02 -15.26
C ASP A 81 -8.57 -12.67 -15.44
N ASP A 82 -9.19 -11.69 -16.08
CA ASP A 82 -8.59 -10.36 -16.27
C ASP A 82 -8.49 -9.55 -14.98
N GLU A 83 -9.40 -9.76 -14.04
CA GLU A 83 -9.34 -9.15 -12.71
C GLU A 83 -8.18 -9.73 -11.90
N LEU A 84 -8.04 -11.05 -11.92
CA LEU A 84 -6.92 -11.73 -11.28
C LEU A 84 -5.59 -11.26 -11.86
N ARG A 85 -5.48 -11.11 -13.19
CA ARG A 85 -4.27 -10.54 -13.83
C ARG A 85 -3.99 -9.11 -13.34
N ARG A 86 -5.01 -8.26 -13.19
CA ARG A 86 -4.85 -6.91 -12.62
C ARG A 86 -4.35 -6.94 -11.18
N ILE A 87 -4.89 -7.82 -10.34
CA ILE A 87 -4.45 -8.02 -8.95
C ILE A 87 -2.99 -8.49 -8.90
N LEU A 88 -2.60 -9.43 -9.76
CA LEU A 88 -1.23 -9.93 -9.83
C LEU A 88 -0.24 -8.80 -10.23
N VAL A 89 -0.61 -7.96 -11.19
CA VAL A 89 0.19 -6.77 -11.56
C VAL A 89 0.30 -5.79 -10.39
N ARG A 90 -0.82 -5.47 -9.72
CA ARG A 90 -0.82 -4.61 -8.51
C ARG A 90 0.06 -5.19 -7.39
N ALA A 91 0.07 -6.50 -7.23
CA ALA A 91 0.92 -7.20 -6.26
C ALA A 91 2.43 -7.13 -6.59
N GLY A 92 2.80 -6.68 -7.80
CA GLY A 92 4.18 -6.59 -8.29
C GLY A 92 4.65 -7.85 -9.03
N ALA A 93 3.71 -8.65 -9.55
CA ALA A 93 4.02 -9.83 -10.33
C ALA A 93 4.15 -9.51 -11.83
N VAL A 94 4.99 -10.27 -12.52
CA VAL A 94 5.20 -10.20 -13.98
C VAL A 94 4.74 -11.48 -14.66
N ARG A 95 4.14 -11.33 -15.84
CA ARG A 95 3.67 -12.42 -16.69
C ARG A 95 4.77 -12.90 -17.62
N THR A 96 4.83 -14.21 -17.83
CA THR A 96 5.71 -14.91 -18.77
C THR A 96 4.94 -16.04 -19.44
N TYR A 97 5.42 -16.49 -20.59
CA TYR A 97 4.91 -17.68 -21.27
C TYR A 97 6.03 -18.71 -21.38
N ARG A 98 5.70 -19.98 -21.16
CA ARG A 98 6.61 -21.10 -21.42
C ARG A 98 6.46 -21.59 -22.87
N ASP A 99 7.34 -22.49 -23.28
CA ASP A 99 7.38 -23.02 -24.65
C ASP A 99 6.10 -23.78 -25.05
N ASP A 100 5.36 -24.28 -24.06
CA ASP A 100 4.05 -24.93 -24.23
C ASP A 100 2.88 -23.93 -24.36
N GLY A 101 3.15 -22.62 -24.34
CA GLY A 101 2.14 -21.56 -24.37
C GLY A 101 1.44 -21.33 -23.04
N SER A 102 1.82 -22.04 -21.97
CA SER A 102 1.21 -21.85 -20.66
C SER A 102 1.61 -20.49 -20.06
N GLU A 103 0.65 -19.84 -19.41
CA GLU A 103 0.82 -18.54 -18.76
C GLU A 103 1.38 -18.72 -17.35
N TRP A 104 2.49 -18.05 -17.04
CA TRP A 104 3.19 -18.13 -15.75
C TRP A 104 3.43 -16.75 -15.15
N TRP A 105 3.38 -16.68 -13.83
CA TRP A 105 3.52 -15.46 -13.05
C TRP A 105 4.55 -15.64 -11.94
N ARG A 106 5.27 -14.56 -11.64
CA ARG A 106 6.28 -14.49 -10.57
C ARG A 106 6.37 -13.09 -10.02
N LEU A 107 6.88 -12.94 -8.79
CA LEU A 107 7.20 -11.60 -8.26
C LEU A 107 8.41 -11.01 -8.98
N LEU A 108 8.31 -9.73 -9.37
CA LEU A 108 9.45 -9.01 -9.96
C LEU A 108 10.65 -8.97 -9.00
N SER A 109 10.39 -8.83 -7.70
CA SER A 109 11.42 -8.83 -6.66
C SER A 109 12.20 -10.14 -6.53
N ARG A 110 11.71 -11.25 -7.13
CA ARG A 110 12.36 -12.57 -7.12
C ARG A 110 13.04 -12.90 -8.46
N MET A 111 13.24 -11.90 -9.32
CA MET A 111 13.88 -12.08 -10.62
C MET A 111 15.28 -12.67 -10.50
N ASP A 112 16.08 -12.15 -9.57
CA ASP A 112 17.47 -12.56 -9.37
C ASP A 112 17.57 -14.04 -8.97
N GLU A 113 16.73 -14.47 -8.01
CA GLU A 113 16.60 -15.87 -7.58
C GLU A 113 16.22 -16.80 -8.75
N TYR A 114 15.32 -16.36 -9.63
CA TYR A 114 14.97 -17.12 -10.82
C TYR A 114 16.15 -17.25 -11.79
N ILE A 115 16.89 -16.15 -12.04
CA ILE A 115 18.04 -16.15 -12.94
C ILE A 115 19.11 -17.10 -12.40
N GLU A 116 19.39 -17.07 -11.10
CA GLU A 116 20.33 -17.98 -10.43
C GLU A 116 19.90 -19.45 -10.59
N HIS A 117 18.64 -19.78 -10.32
CA HIS A 117 18.12 -21.14 -10.50
C HIS A 117 18.23 -21.61 -11.96
N LYS A 118 17.93 -20.73 -12.92
CA LYS A 118 18.02 -21.06 -14.35
C LYS A 118 19.47 -21.21 -14.82
N ALA A 119 20.36 -20.34 -14.36
CA ALA A 119 21.78 -20.39 -14.68
C ALA A 119 22.49 -21.60 -14.06
N GLY A 120 22.10 -21.99 -12.83
CA GLY A 120 22.61 -23.20 -12.18
C GLY A 120 22.08 -24.51 -12.78
N ALA A 121 20.91 -24.48 -13.43
CA ALA A 121 20.32 -25.62 -14.12
C ALA A 121 20.79 -25.79 -15.58
N ALA A 122 21.42 -24.76 -16.17
CA ALA A 122 22.05 -24.87 -17.47
C ALA A 122 23.32 -25.72 -17.37
N PRO A 123 23.57 -26.69 -18.28
CA PRO A 123 24.81 -27.45 -18.25
C PRO A 123 25.98 -26.47 -18.40
N ARG A 124 26.91 -26.50 -17.44
CA ARG A 124 28.19 -25.79 -17.59
C ARG A 124 28.87 -26.37 -18.83
N ALA A 125 28.95 -25.56 -19.88
CA ALA A 125 29.69 -25.89 -21.09
C ALA A 125 31.18 -26.12 -20.78
#